data_AF-A0A0F7UV57-F1
#
_entry.id   AF-A0A0F7UV57-F1
#
_cell.length_a   1.000
_cell.length_b   1.000
_cell.length_c   1.000
_cell.angle_alpha   90.00
_cell.angle_beta   90.00
_cell.angle_gamma   90.00
#
_symmetry.space_group_name_H-M   'P 1'
#
loop_
_entity.id
_entity.type
_entity.pdbx_description
1 polymer ?
#
loop_
_entity_poly.entity_id
_entity_poly.type
_entity_poly.pdbx_seq_one_letter_code
_entity_poly.pdbx_strand_id
1 'polypeptide(L)' 'MGSIKGLSLKKHLGRKQKQNRPIPPWIRMRTGSKIRYNAKRRHWRRTKLGM' A
#
# COMPACT_ATOMS: atom_id res chain seq x y z
N MET A 1 -2.50 14.05 -11.22
CA MET A 1 -1.46 13.17 -11.81
C MET A 1 -1.53 13.38 -13.30
N GLY A 2 -0.44 13.80 -13.95
CA GLY A 2 -0.43 14.03 -15.40
C GLY A 2 -0.72 12.74 -16.18
N SER A 3 -1.20 12.84 -17.41
CA SER A 3 -1.54 11.65 -18.24
C SER A 3 -0.27 10.89 -18.67
N ILE A 4 0.74 11.61 -19.15
CA ILE A 4 1.99 11.08 -19.70
C ILE A 4 2.93 10.65 -18.56
N LYS A 5 3.37 9.38 -18.57
CA LYS A 5 4.29 8.80 -17.58
C LYS A 5 5.14 7.70 -18.22
N GLY A 6 6.42 7.65 -17.87
CA GLY A 6 7.31 6.54 -18.24
C GLY A 6 6.93 5.23 -17.55
N LEU A 7 7.43 4.11 -18.09
CA LEU A 7 7.10 2.76 -17.60
C LEU A 7 7.58 2.52 -16.15
N SER A 8 8.78 3.00 -15.79
CA SER A 8 9.32 2.86 -14.43
C SER A 8 8.41 3.50 -13.39
N LEU A 9 7.98 4.74 -13.64
CA LEU A 9 7.06 5.46 -12.78
C LEU A 9 5.71 4.73 -12.65
N LYS A 10 5.16 4.21 -13.77
CA LYS A 10 3.92 3.43 -13.75
C LYS A 10 4.06 2.15 -12.90
N LYS A 11 5.17 1.42 -13.02
CA LYS A 11 5.46 0.23 -12.20
C LYS A 11 5.57 0.58 -10.71
N HIS A 12 6.28 1.66 -10.39
CA HIS A 12 6.41 2.14 -9.00
C HIS A 12 5.04 2.48 -8.41
N LEU A 13 4.24 3.26 -9.13
CA LEU A 13 2.87 3.64 -8.74
C LEU A 13 1.97 2.43 -8.52
N GLY A 14 1.98 1.48 -9.46
CA GLY A 14 1.20 0.25 -9.34
C GLY A 14 1.60 -0.56 -8.11
N ARG A 15 2.91 -0.68 -7.81
CA ARG A 15 3.39 -1.35 -6.61
C ARG A 15 2.91 -0.65 -5.34
N LYS A 16 2.99 0.69 -5.27
CA LYS A 16 2.52 1.48 -4.13
C LYS A 16 1.00 1.37 -3.93
N GLN A 17 0.23 1.25 -5.01
CA GLN A 17 -1.20 1.00 -4.95
C GLN A 17 -1.49 -0.40 -4.39
N LYS A 18 -0.80 -1.44 -4.88
CA LYS A 18 -0.94 -2.83 -4.40
C LYS A 18 -0.58 -3.00 -2.92
N GLN A 19 0.42 -2.27 -2.44
CA GLN A 19 0.83 -2.28 -1.02
C GLN A 19 -0.23 -1.66 -0.09
N ASN A 20 -1.05 -0.74 -0.59
CA ASN A 20 -2.00 0.03 0.20
C ASN A 20 -3.32 -0.72 0.44
N ARG A 21 -3.25 -1.90 1.07
CA ARG A 21 -4.39 -2.77 1.35
C ARG A 21 -4.51 -3.12 2.84
N PRO A 22 -5.72 -3.42 3.35
CA PRO A 22 -5.90 -3.95 4.70
C PRO A 22 -5.30 -5.35 4.83
N ILE A 23 -5.16 -5.82 6.08
CA ILE A 23 -4.68 -7.16 6.37
C ILE A 23 -5.80 -8.17 6.05
N PRO A 24 -5.50 -9.27 5.34
CA PRO A 24 -6.43 -10.36 5.10
C PRO A 24 -6.97 -10.99 6.41
N PRO A 25 -8.26 -11.38 6.46
CA PRO A 25 -8.89 -11.94 7.66
C PRO A 25 -8.16 -13.17 8.22
N TRP A 26 -7.73 -14.09 7.35
CA TRP A 26 -7.06 -15.33 7.78
C TRP A 26 -5.71 -15.07 8.46
N ILE A 27 -5.04 -13.95 8.21
CA ILE A 27 -3.81 -13.57 8.95
C ILE A 27 -4.15 -13.22 10.40
N ARG A 28 -5.29 -12.58 10.66
CA ARG A 28 -5.75 -12.27 12.03
C ARG A 28 -6.13 -13.53 12.80
N MET A 29 -6.59 -14.57 12.11
CA MET A 29 -6.98 -15.83 12.73
C MET A 29 -5.78 -16.72 13.08
N ARG A 30 -4.56 -16.38 12.63
CA ARG A 30 -3.35 -17.14 13.00
C ARG A 30 -3.06 -16.99 14.49
N THR A 31 -2.81 -18.11 15.17
CA THR A 31 -2.39 -18.15 16.57
C THR A 31 -1.11 -17.32 16.78
N GLY A 32 -1.05 -16.55 17.87
CA GLY A 32 0.11 -15.70 18.19
C GLY A 32 0.30 -14.49 17.27
N SER A 33 -0.70 -14.15 16.43
CA SER A 33 -0.61 -13.00 15.54
C SER A 33 -0.69 -11.68 16.33
N LYS A 34 0.42 -10.95 16.39
CA LYS A 34 0.49 -9.61 17.01
C LYS A 34 -0.01 -8.50 16.07
N ILE A 35 -0.15 -8.79 14.78
CA ILE A 35 -0.45 -7.80 13.74
C ILE A 35 -1.97 -7.67 13.55
N ARG A 36 -2.56 -6.59 14.08
CA ARG A 36 -4.01 -6.32 14.01
C ARG A 36 -4.42 -5.52 12.76
N TYR A 37 -3.59 -4.56 12.36
CA TYR A 37 -3.81 -3.68 11.21
C TYR A 37 -2.49 -3.38 10.50
N ASN A 38 -2.58 -2.95 9.24
CA ASN A 38 -1.41 -2.58 8.45
C ASN A 38 -0.97 -1.16 8.81
N ALA A 39 0.00 -1.04 9.73
CA ALA A 39 0.54 0.25 10.15
C ALA A 39 1.23 1.04 9.03
N LYS A 40 1.67 0.36 7.97
CA LYS A 40 2.30 0.98 6.78
C LYS A 40 1.28 1.38 5.70
N ARG A 41 -0.02 1.24 5.97
CA ARG A 41 -1.09 1.67 5.07
C ARG A 41 -1.08 3.20 4.97
N ARG A 42 -1.26 3.73 3.76
CA ARG A 42 -1.09 5.16 3.46
C ARG A 42 -2.38 5.79 2.96
N HIS A 43 -2.67 7.02 3.39
CA HIS A 43 -3.69 7.85 2.74
C HIS A 43 -3.02 8.91 1.85
N TRP A 44 -3.45 9.01 0.59
CA TRP A 44 -2.94 9.98 -0.39
C TRP A 44 -3.06 11.47 0.00
N ARG A 45 -4.00 11.82 0.89
CA ARG A 45 -4.14 13.19 1.43
C ARG A 45 -3.13 13.47 2.54
N ARG A 46 -2.87 12.50 3.41
CA ARG A 46 -1.98 12.64 4.58
C ARG A 46 -0.50 12.51 4.24
N THR A 47 -0.12 11.55 3.40
CA THR A 47 1.29 11.27 3.08
C THR A 47 1.48 11.08 1.58
N LYS A 48 2.37 11.88 0.98
CA LYS A 48 2.71 11.80 -0.44
C LYS A 48 3.72 10.69 -0.72
N LEU A 49 3.83 10.27 -1.98
CA LEU A 49 4.60 9.09 -2.35
C LEU A 49 6.11 9.29 -2.40
N GLY A 50 6.59 10.54 -2.37
CA GLY A 50 8.02 10.85 -2.54
C GLY A 50 8.53 10.19 -3.81
N MET A 51 8.15 10.78 -4.95
CA MET A 51 8.71 10.36 -6.25
C MET A 51 10.10 10.95 -6.39
#